data_AF-A0A522TSS6-F1
#
_entry.id   AF-A0A522TSS6-F1
#
_cell.length_a   1.000
_cell.length_b   1.000
_cell.length_c   1.000
_cell.angle_alpha   90.00
_cell.angle_beta   90.00
_cell.angle_gamma   90.00
#
_symmetry.space_group_name_H-M   'P 1'
#
loop_
_entity.id
_entity.type
_entity.pdbx_description
1 polymer ?
#
loop_
_entity_poly.entity_id
_entity_poly.type
_entity_poly.pdbx_seq_one_letter_code
_entity_poly.pdbx_strand_id
1 'polypeptide(L)'
;MNRLRPTEQNAIGYNILIAAIFILSLWVAKHPYLGIVHDARYYLLQTLHALEPTRWNEDLFFRYGSQDSFSIFSSVYKWPVGAIGIAAANLLAIVIGDGLWLASLGLLVCSILNRPTERLAAACGVIALNTGYGGLDTLHYAEPFITPRLFAEAAVMCGFAAASRGRYVLLSMLSLLAAAIHPLSALPGIGIITFDSLRRDRRTWS
;
A
#
# COMPACT_ATOMS: atom_id res chain seq x y z
N MET A 1 -36.56 7.86 11.63
CA MET A 1 -35.18 7.49 12.03
C MET A 1 -35.21 6.97 13.46
N ASN A 2 -35.23 5.65 13.66
CA ASN A 2 -35.12 5.07 15.01
C ASN A 2 -33.68 5.24 15.49
N ARG A 3 -33.46 6.05 16.53
CA ARG A 3 -32.19 6.04 17.26
C ARG A 3 -32.08 4.71 17.99
N LEU A 4 -30.99 3.99 17.73
CA LEU A 4 -30.65 2.76 18.45
C LEU A 4 -30.60 3.04 19.97
N ARG A 5 -30.96 2.04 20.76
CA ARG A 5 -30.85 2.14 22.23
C ARG A 5 -29.37 2.22 22.62
N PRO A 6 -29.01 2.92 23.71
CA PRO A 6 -27.61 3.05 24.16
C PRO A 6 -26.87 1.70 24.30
N THR A 7 -27.59 0.64 24.71
CA THR A 7 -27.05 -0.72 24.81
C THR A 7 -26.67 -1.32 23.45
N GLU A 8 -27.46 -1.06 22.42
CA GLU A 8 -27.21 -1.52 21.03
C GLU A 8 -26.02 -0.76 20.41
N GLN A 9 -25.87 0.54 20.72
CA GLN A 9 -24.72 1.34 20.28
C GLN A 9 -23.42 0.85 20.92
N ASN A 10 -23.44 0.53 22.22
CA ASN A 10 -22.28 0.00 22.93
C ASN A 10 -21.85 -1.36 22.37
N ALA A 11 -22.80 -2.25 22.08
CA ALA A 11 -22.52 -3.54 21.47
C ALA A 11 -21.84 -3.42 20.09
N ILE A 12 -22.28 -2.47 19.25
CA ILE A 12 -21.63 -2.18 17.96
C ILE A 12 -20.19 -1.70 18.18
N GLY A 13 -19.97 -0.80 19.15
CA GLY A 13 -18.63 -0.31 19.50
C GLY A 13 -17.68 -1.43 19.89
N TYR A 14 -18.11 -2.34 20.76
CA TYR A 14 -17.31 -3.49 21.18
C TYR A 14 -16.99 -4.44 20.02
N ASN A 15 -17.96 -4.72 19.14
CA ASN A 15 -17.73 -5.59 17.98
C ASN A 15 -16.69 -5.02 17.01
N ILE A 16 -16.72 -3.70 16.76
CA ILE A 16 -15.73 -3.03 15.92
C ILE A 16 -14.35 -3.12 16.56
N LEU A 17 -14.25 -2.87 17.88
CA LEU A 17 -12.98 -2.95 18.60
C LEU A 17 -12.41 -4.37 18.56
N ILE A 18 -13.23 -5.39 18.81
CA ILE A 18 -12.82 -6.80 18.74
C ILE A 18 -12.32 -7.14 17.34
N ALA A 19 -13.05 -6.74 16.29
CA ALA A 19 -12.65 -6.98 14.92
C ALA A 19 -11.32 -6.28 14.57
N ALA A 20 -11.13 -5.04 15.02
CA ALA A 20 -9.90 -4.28 14.80
C ALA A 20 -8.70 -4.92 15.52
N ILE A 21 -8.86 -5.32 16.78
CA ILE A 21 -7.82 -6.03 17.54
C ILE A 21 -7.49 -7.36 16.88
N PHE A 22 -8.49 -8.09 16.41
CA PHE A 22 -8.29 -9.37 15.72
C PHE A 22 -7.52 -9.20 14.42
N ILE A 23 -7.89 -8.23 13.57
CA ILE A 23 -7.16 -7.90 12.34
C ILE A 23 -5.73 -7.49 12.64
N LEU A 24 -5.51 -6.62 13.62
CA LEU A 24 -4.18 -6.16 14.00
C LEU A 24 -3.31 -7.32 14.54
N SER A 25 -3.89 -8.18 15.38
CA SER A 25 -3.19 -9.36 15.92
C SER A 25 -2.80 -10.31 14.80
N LEU A 26 -3.71 -10.55 13.84
CA LEU A 26 -3.44 -11.37 12.67
C LEU A 26 -2.36 -10.76 11.77
N TRP A 27 -2.39 -9.43 11.57
CA TRP A 27 -1.38 -8.71 10.81
C TRP A 27 0.01 -8.91 11.41
N VAL A 28 0.17 -8.60 12.70
CA VAL A 28 1.46 -8.73 13.41
C VAL A 28 1.97 -10.18 13.39
N ALA A 29 1.07 -11.16 13.48
CA ALA A 29 1.45 -12.57 13.41
C ALA A 29 1.92 -13.01 12.01
N LYS A 30 1.40 -12.40 10.94
CA LYS A 30 1.70 -12.76 9.54
C LYS A 30 2.76 -11.90 8.89
N HIS A 31 2.99 -10.69 9.39
CA HIS A 31 3.90 -9.69 8.84
C HIS A 31 4.92 -9.25 9.90
N PRO A 32 5.81 -10.16 10.37
CA PRO A 32 6.84 -9.79 11.33
C PRO A 32 7.83 -8.84 10.67
N TYR A 33 8.13 -7.72 11.32
CA TYR A 33 9.12 -6.77 10.80
C TYR A 33 10.49 -7.44 10.63
N LEU A 34 10.97 -7.54 9.40
CA LEU A 34 12.21 -8.27 9.08
C LEU A 34 13.47 -7.38 9.09
N GLY A 35 13.33 -6.08 9.29
CA GLY A 35 14.44 -5.15 9.17
C GLY A 35 14.81 -4.83 7.72
N ILE A 36 16.10 -4.70 7.44
CA ILE A 36 16.64 -4.31 6.12
C ILE A 36 17.07 -5.58 5.37
N VAL A 37 16.11 -6.21 4.72
CA VAL A 37 16.27 -7.47 3.97
C VAL A 37 15.73 -7.30 2.55
N HIS A 38 16.06 -8.24 1.66
CA HIS A 38 15.58 -8.23 0.27
C HIS A 38 15.77 -6.85 -0.39
N ASP A 39 14.74 -6.36 -1.08
CA ASP A 39 14.78 -5.11 -1.84
C ASP A 39 14.98 -3.88 -0.94
N ALA A 40 14.64 -3.95 0.35
CA ALA A 40 14.87 -2.86 1.30
C ALA A 40 16.36 -2.47 1.37
N ARG A 41 17.28 -3.40 1.07
CA ARG A 41 18.72 -3.10 0.97
C ARG A 41 19.03 -2.17 -0.20
N TYR A 42 18.44 -2.42 -1.36
CA TYR A 42 18.63 -1.58 -2.55
C TYR A 42 17.98 -0.21 -2.34
N TYR A 43 16.76 -0.17 -1.81
CA TYR A 43 16.08 1.10 -1.53
C TYR A 43 16.80 1.93 -0.47
N LEU A 44 17.37 1.30 0.56
CA LEU A 44 18.22 2.00 1.51
C LEU A 44 19.48 2.53 0.85
N LEU A 45 20.16 1.74 0.02
CA LEU A 45 21.35 2.18 -0.70
C LEU A 45 21.05 3.38 -1.62
N GLN A 46 19.93 3.35 -2.34
CA GLN A 46 19.45 4.46 -3.16
C GLN A 46 19.13 5.70 -2.31
N THR A 47 18.53 5.49 -1.13
CA THR A 47 18.24 6.58 -0.18
C THR A 47 19.51 7.21 0.38
N LEU A 48 20.52 6.40 0.70
CA LEU A 48 21.83 6.89 1.11
C LEU A 48 22.48 7.69 -0.03
N HIS A 49 22.43 7.18 -1.27
CA HIS A 49 22.88 7.92 -2.45
C HIS A 49 22.16 9.26 -2.62
N ALA A 50 20.86 9.31 -2.35
CA ALA A 50 20.11 10.57 -2.40
C ALA A 50 20.48 11.57 -1.27
N LEU A 51 21.11 11.11 -0.17
CA LEU A 51 21.68 11.94 0.89
C LEU A 51 23.08 12.45 0.56
N GLU A 52 23.95 11.59 0.02
CA GLU A 52 25.33 11.93 -0.34
C GLU A 52 25.63 11.55 -1.80
N PRO A 53 25.13 12.29 -2.81
CA PRO A 53 25.19 11.86 -4.21
C PRO A 53 26.62 11.63 -4.72
N THR A 54 27.57 12.48 -4.31
CA THR A 54 28.97 12.40 -4.77
C THR A 54 29.71 11.16 -4.28
N ARG A 55 29.25 10.52 -3.19
CA ARG A 55 29.96 9.42 -2.54
C ARG A 55 29.96 8.11 -3.34
N TRP A 56 28.92 7.90 -4.17
CA TRP A 56 28.74 6.64 -4.92
C TRP A 56 28.64 6.83 -6.43
N ASN A 57 29.03 7.98 -6.97
CA ASN A 57 28.92 8.26 -8.41
C ASN A 57 29.73 7.31 -9.30
N GLU A 58 30.82 6.74 -8.78
CA GLU A 58 31.66 5.78 -9.51
C GLU A 58 31.20 4.32 -9.33
N ASP A 59 30.19 4.07 -8.48
CA ASP A 59 29.63 2.74 -8.30
C ASP A 59 28.83 2.33 -9.55
N LEU A 60 29.09 1.12 -10.05
CA LEU A 60 28.44 0.59 -11.26
C LEU A 60 26.92 0.56 -11.13
N PHE A 61 26.39 0.40 -9.91
CA PHE A 61 24.95 0.39 -9.65
C PHE A 61 24.28 1.74 -9.95
N PHE A 62 25.00 2.86 -9.77
CA PHE A 62 24.46 4.21 -10.00
C PHE A 62 24.91 4.81 -11.34
N ARG A 63 26.08 4.42 -11.84
CA ARG A 63 26.71 4.99 -13.04
C ARG A 63 25.82 4.97 -14.29
N TYR A 64 25.00 3.92 -14.46
CA TYR A 64 24.13 3.75 -15.64
C TYR A 64 22.65 4.02 -15.36
N GLY A 65 22.35 4.66 -14.22
CA GLY A 65 20.99 4.83 -13.73
C GLY A 65 20.49 3.59 -13.00
N SER A 66 19.48 3.78 -12.15
CA SER A 66 18.84 2.71 -11.40
C SER A 66 17.32 2.85 -11.48
N GLN A 67 16.59 1.83 -11.02
CA GLN A 67 15.12 1.88 -10.93
C GLN A 67 14.62 3.10 -10.13
N ASP A 68 15.44 3.62 -9.20
CA ASP A 68 15.13 4.82 -8.42
C ASP A 68 14.91 6.07 -9.28
N SER A 69 15.49 6.13 -10.48
CA SER A 69 15.34 7.27 -11.40
C SER A 69 13.89 7.50 -11.84
N PHE A 70 13.01 6.51 -11.66
CA PHE A 70 11.58 6.60 -11.98
C PHE A 70 10.68 6.65 -10.74
N SER A 71 11.25 6.79 -9.55
CA SER A 71 10.53 6.79 -8.27
C SER A 71 10.86 8.04 -7.46
N ILE A 72 9.86 8.61 -6.79
CA ILE A 72 10.10 9.67 -5.80
C ILE A 72 10.51 9.12 -4.43
N PHE A 73 10.52 7.80 -4.25
CA PHE A 73 10.63 7.15 -2.94
C PHE A 73 11.91 7.54 -2.20
N SER A 74 13.09 7.28 -2.76
CA SER A 74 14.36 7.59 -2.08
C SER A 74 14.56 9.09 -1.86
N SER A 75 14.03 9.93 -2.76
CA SER A 75 14.06 11.39 -2.63
C SER A 75 13.23 11.91 -1.46
N VAL A 76 12.16 11.21 -1.09
CA VAL A 76 11.34 11.52 0.10
C VAL A 76 11.89 10.81 1.33
N TYR A 77 12.29 9.56 1.19
CA TYR A 77 12.71 8.71 2.31
C TYR A 77 14.06 9.13 2.92
N LYS A 78 14.89 9.87 2.16
CA LYS A 78 16.14 10.43 2.69
C LYS A 78 15.95 11.37 3.88
N TRP A 79 14.85 12.12 3.93
CA TRP A 79 14.61 13.10 5.00
C TRP A 79 14.50 12.45 6.38
N PRO A 80 13.63 11.45 6.60
CA PRO A 80 13.62 10.74 7.88
C PRO A 80 14.92 9.99 8.14
N VAL A 81 15.55 9.39 7.13
CA VAL A 81 16.85 8.70 7.33
C VAL A 81 17.94 9.65 7.82
N GLY A 82 18.03 10.86 7.26
CA GLY A 82 18.98 11.89 7.70
C GLY A 82 18.65 12.50 9.05
N ALA A 83 17.37 12.55 9.44
CA ALA A 83 16.93 13.20 10.68
C ALA A 83 17.00 12.28 11.92
N ILE A 84 16.57 11.03 11.79
CA ILE A 84 16.43 10.09 12.92
C ILE A 84 17.27 8.82 12.77
N GLY A 85 18.07 8.74 11.70
CA GLY A 85 18.91 7.58 11.39
C GLY A 85 18.15 6.43 10.75
N ILE A 86 18.91 5.48 10.20
CA ILE A 86 18.41 4.38 9.37
C ILE A 86 17.41 3.49 10.11
N ALA A 87 17.74 3.08 11.35
CA ALA A 87 16.93 2.12 12.09
C ALA A 87 15.54 2.71 12.45
N ALA A 88 15.51 3.92 13.00
CA ALA A 88 14.26 4.58 13.39
C ALA A 88 13.43 4.99 12.16
N ALA A 89 14.08 5.44 11.08
CA ALA A 89 13.40 5.77 9.83
C ALA A 89 12.71 4.53 9.21
N ASN A 90 13.40 3.37 9.17
CA ASN A 90 12.80 2.14 8.66
C ASN A 90 11.61 1.70 9.50
N LEU A 91 11.75 1.71 10.83
CA LEU A 91 10.67 1.31 11.73
C LEU A 91 9.47 2.26 11.62
N LEU A 92 9.71 3.56 11.54
CA LEU A 92 8.64 4.54 11.35
C LEU A 92 7.94 4.34 10.00
N ALA A 93 8.71 4.17 8.93
CA ALA A 93 8.18 4.04 7.58
C ALA A 93 7.38 2.75 7.41
N ILE A 94 7.81 1.62 8.00
CA ILE A 94 7.04 0.37 7.93
C ILE A 94 5.73 0.48 8.73
N VAL A 95 5.75 1.08 9.91
CA VAL A 95 4.54 1.28 10.72
C VAL A 95 3.52 2.16 9.98
N ILE A 96 3.99 3.22 9.32
CA ILE A 96 3.13 4.07 8.49
C ILE A 96 2.62 3.30 7.27
N GLY A 97 3.50 2.58 6.58
CA GLY A 97 3.15 1.79 5.39
C GLY A 97 2.09 0.73 5.69
N ASP A 98 2.31 -0.08 6.73
CA ASP A 98 1.38 -1.09 7.21
C ASP A 98 0.03 -0.47 7.61
N GLY A 99 0.07 0.65 8.34
CA GLY A 99 -1.14 1.37 8.73
C GLY A 99 -1.95 1.86 7.53
N LEU A 100 -1.28 2.45 6.53
CA LEU A 100 -1.91 2.90 5.29
C LEU A 100 -2.47 1.74 4.47
N TRP A 101 -1.72 0.63 4.40
CA TRP A 101 -2.12 -0.56 3.66
C TRP A 101 -3.35 -1.21 4.29
N LEU A 102 -3.35 -1.43 5.61
CA LEU A 102 -4.50 -1.96 6.36
C LEU A 102 -5.71 -1.05 6.27
N ALA A 103 -5.52 0.27 6.41
CA ALA A 103 -6.61 1.23 6.27
C ALA A 103 -7.23 1.17 4.86
N SER A 104 -6.39 1.07 3.84
CA SER A 104 -6.81 1.01 2.44
C SER A 104 -7.51 -0.31 2.09
N LEU A 105 -7.05 -1.44 2.64
CA LEU A 105 -7.76 -2.72 2.58
C LEU A 105 -9.14 -2.60 3.24
N GLY A 106 -9.22 -2.00 4.43
CA GLY A 106 -10.48 -1.77 5.14
C GLY A 106 -11.45 -0.91 4.32
N LEU A 107 -10.97 0.17 3.70
CA LEU A 107 -11.76 1.03 2.83
C LEU A 107 -12.29 0.26 1.61
N LEU A 108 -11.42 -0.50 0.94
CA LEU A 108 -11.76 -1.27 -0.26
C LEU A 108 -12.80 -2.36 0.04
N VAL A 109 -12.58 -3.13 1.09
CA VAL A 109 -13.49 -4.18 1.51
C VAL A 109 -14.85 -3.59 1.91
N CYS A 110 -14.86 -2.47 2.64
CA CYS A 110 -16.10 -1.78 2.99
C CYS A 110 -16.82 -1.14 1.79
N SER A 111 -16.11 -0.88 0.68
CA SER A 111 -16.67 -0.25 -0.51
C SER A 111 -17.20 -1.25 -1.54
N ILE A 112 -16.82 -2.52 -1.44
CA ILE A 112 -17.24 -3.60 -2.36
C ILE A 112 -18.23 -4.56 -1.69
N LEU A 113 -18.05 -4.86 -0.40
CA LEU A 113 -18.87 -5.85 0.30
C LEU A 113 -19.93 -5.18 1.20
N ASN A 114 -21.13 -5.74 1.22
CA ASN A 114 -22.25 -5.17 1.96
C ASN A 114 -22.35 -5.69 3.40
N ARG A 115 -22.00 -6.95 3.64
CA ARG A 115 -22.18 -7.58 4.98
C ARG A 115 -20.92 -7.45 5.85
N PRO A 116 -21.03 -7.11 7.14
CA PRO A 116 -19.88 -7.01 8.04
C PRO A 116 -19.07 -8.31 8.17
N THR A 117 -19.74 -9.46 8.13
CA THR A 117 -19.10 -10.78 8.20
C THR A 117 -18.27 -11.08 6.96
N GLU A 118 -18.80 -10.78 5.77
CA GLU A 118 -18.07 -10.90 4.50
C GLU A 118 -16.86 -9.96 4.47
N ARG A 119 -17.01 -8.74 5.01
CA ARG A 119 -15.90 -7.78 5.13
C ARG A 119 -14.78 -8.32 6.02
N LEU A 120 -15.12 -8.80 7.21
CA LEU A 120 -14.14 -9.36 8.13
C LEU A 120 -13.46 -10.60 7.51
N ALA A 121 -14.23 -11.52 6.93
CA ALA A 121 -13.70 -12.70 6.28
C ALA A 121 -12.76 -12.37 5.11
N ALA A 122 -13.12 -11.39 4.27
CA ALA A 122 -12.27 -10.95 3.17
C ALA A 122 -10.97 -10.32 3.68
N ALA A 123 -11.03 -9.43 4.67
CA ALA A 123 -9.84 -8.82 5.25
C ALA A 123 -8.92 -9.88 5.89
N CYS A 124 -9.47 -10.81 6.67
CA CYS A 124 -8.71 -11.90 7.26
C CYS A 124 -8.13 -12.84 6.19
N GLY A 125 -8.88 -13.14 5.12
CA GLY A 125 -8.41 -13.96 4.01
C GLY A 125 -7.20 -13.33 3.32
N VAL A 126 -7.28 -12.05 3.00
CA VAL A 126 -6.16 -11.31 2.37
C VAL A 126 -4.91 -11.31 3.27
N ILE A 127 -5.06 -11.21 4.59
CA ILE A 127 -3.90 -11.21 5.52
C ILE A 127 -3.34 -12.62 5.76
N ALA A 128 -4.20 -13.64 5.80
CA ALA A 128 -3.81 -15.00 6.20
C ALA A 128 -3.26 -15.84 5.05
N LEU A 129 -3.73 -15.61 3.82
CA LEU A 129 -3.32 -16.34 2.63
C LEU A 129 -1.85 -16.07 2.28
N ASN A 130 -1.27 -16.92 1.42
CA ASN A 130 0.09 -16.70 0.94
C ASN A 130 0.15 -15.37 0.19
N THR A 131 1.12 -14.54 0.55
CA THR A 131 1.34 -13.24 -0.07
C THR A 131 2.21 -13.32 -1.31
N GLY A 132 2.91 -14.45 -1.51
CA GLY A 132 3.83 -14.71 -2.61
C GLY A 132 3.15 -14.84 -3.97
N TYR A 133 3.75 -14.21 -4.97
CA TYR A 133 3.44 -14.36 -6.38
C TYR A 133 4.71 -14.16 -7.25
N GLY A 134 4.59 -14.45 -8.54
CA GLY A 134 5.74 -14.45 -9.46
C GLY A 134 6.52 -15.77 -9.43
N GLY A 135 7.60 -15.86 -10.22
CA GLY A 135 8.44 -17.06 -10.23
C GLY A 135 9.20 -17.20 -8.92
N LEU A 136 9.13 -18.39 -8.30
CA LEU A 136 9.83 -18.73 -7.05
C LEU A 136 9.47 -17.82 -5.84
N ASP A 137 8.23 -17.32 -5.76
CA ASP A 137 7.78 -16.41 -4.67
C ASP A 137 8.71 -15.19 -4.50
N THR A 138 9.16 -14.61 -5.61
CA THR A 138 10.07 -13.46 -5.58
C THR A 138 9.37 -12.16 -5.18
N LEU A 139 8.06 -12.05 -5.41
CA LEU A 139 7.27 -10.87 -5.10
C LEU A 139 6.20 -11.21 -4.07
N HIS A 140 5.98 -10.29 -3.14
CA HIS A 140 4.89 -10.41 -2.18
C HIS A 140 4.11 -9.10 -2.17
N TYR A 141 2.80 -9.16 -1.93
CA TYR A 141 2.04 -7.97 -1.55
C TYR A 141 2.19 -7.78 -0.04
N ALA A 142 1.97 -6.56 0.46
CA ALA A 142 2.15 -6.26 1.87
C ALA A 142 3.53 -6.70 2.41
N GLU A 143 4.62 -6.34 1.71
CA GLU A 143 5.95 -6.79 2.10
C GLU A 143 6.30 -6.39 3.55
N PRO A 144 6.84 -7.30 4.38
CA PRO A 144 7.12 -7.04 5.81
C PRO A 144 8.43 -6.25 6.05
N PHE A 145 8.87 -5.50 5.05
CA PHE A 145 10.06 -4.66 5.04
C PHE A 145 9.82 -3.45 4.14
N ILE A 146 10.60 -2.39 4.31
CA ILE A 146 10.29 -1.13 3.63
C ILE A 146 10.58 -1.22 2.13
N THR A 147 9.54 -1.03 1.33
CA THR A 147 9.64 -0.82 -0.12
C THR A 147 8.62 0.25 -0.55
N PRO A 148 8.85 0.94 -1.68
CA PRO A 148 7.84 1.81 -2.29
C PRO A 148 6.55 1.06 -2.65
N ARG A 149 6.63 -0.27 -2.83
CA ARG A 149 5.51 -1.14 -3.20
C ARG A 149 4.37 -1.06 -2.20
N LEU A 150 4.69 -1.11 -0.91
CA LEU A 150 3.73 -1.04 0.18
C LEU A 150 2.84 0.21 0.11
N PHE A 151 3.43 1.38 -0.16
CA PHE A 151 2.71 2.64 -0.28
C PHE A 151 1.92 2.74 -1.60
N ALA A 152 2.50 2.26 -2.70
CA ALA A 152 1.83 2.24 -4.00
C ALA A 152 0.59 1.32 -3.98
N GLU A 153 0.69 0.14 -3.35
CA GLU A 153 -0.44 -0.78 -3.14
C GLU A 153 -1.56 -0.11 -2.34
N ALA A 154 -1.23 0.56 -1.23
CA ALA A 154 -2.21 1.30 -0.43
C ALA A 154 -2.93 2.37 -1.26
N ALA A 155 -2.19 3.15 -2.05
CA ALA A 155 -2.76 4.17 -2.92
C ALA A 155 -3.72 3.57 -3.97
N VAL A 156 -3.32 2.48 -4.65
CA VAL A 156 -4.17 1.80 -5.64
C VAL A 156 -5.42 1.20 -5.01
N MET A 157 -5.30 0.53 -3.85
CA MET A 157 -6.47 0.00 -3.13
C MET A 157 -7.45 1.10 -2.72
N CYS A 158 -6.96 2.21 -2.22
CA CYS A 158 -7.78 3.38 -1.90
C CYS A 158 -8.45 3.95 -3.17
N GLY A 159 -7.74 3.96 -4.30
CA GLY A 159 -8.28 4.33 -5.60
C GLY A 159 -9.44 3.43 -6.03
N PHE A 160 -9.30 2.12 -5.89
CA PHE A 160 -10.38 1.16 -6.16
C PHE A 160 -11.57 1.37 -5.21
N ALA A 161 -11.30 1.67 -3.94
CA ALA A 161 -12.36 1.98 -2.99
C ALA A 161 -13.16 3.23 -3.39
N ALA A 162 -12.48 4.25 -3.93
CA ALA A 162 -13.10 5.45 -4.47
C ALA A 162 -13.88 5.15 -5.77
N ALA A 163 -13.32 4.34 -6.66
CA ALA A 163 -13.92 3.96 -7.93
C ALA A 163 -15.23 3.18 -7.74
N SER A 164 -15.31 2.29 -6.73
CA SER A 164 -16.55 1.57 -6.43
C SER A 164 -17.70 2.49 -5.99
N ARG A 165 -17.39 3.74 -5.62
CA ARG A 165 -18.36 4.82 -5.31
C ARG A 165 -18.51 5.83 -6.45
N GLY A 166 -18.02 5.52 -7.64
CA GLY A 166 -18.10 6.38 -8.82
C GLY A 166 -17.09 7.53 -8.86
N ARG A 167 -16.10 7.58 -7.96
CA ARG A 167 -15.12 8.69 -7.87
C ARG A 167 -13.86 8.41 -8.69
N TYR A 168 -14.01 8.34 -10.01
CA TYR A 168 -12.91 7.95 -10.92
C TYR A 168 -11.78 8.98 -11.00
N VAL A 169 -12.06 10.27 -10.76
CA VAL A 169 -11.00 11.29 -10.66
C VAL A 169 -10.04 10.94 -9.52
N LEU A 170 -10.56 10.50 -8.38
CA LEU A 170 -9.74 10.11 -7.23
C LEU A 170 -8.95 8.83 -7.52
N LEU A 171 -9.52 7.86 -8.24
CA LEU A 171 -8.78 6.69 -8.75
C LEU A 171 -7.61 7.13 -9.63
N SER A 172 -7.81 8.06 -10.56
CA SER A 172 -6.75 8.57 -11.42
C SER A 172 -5.65 9.27 -10.63
N MET A 173 -6.02 10.15 -9.69
CA MET A 173 -5.04 10.83 -8.83
C MET A 173 -4.22 9.84 -7.99
N LEU A 174 -4.88 8.85 -7.39
CA LEU A 174 -4.19 7.85 -6.56
C LEU A 174 -3.35 6.88 -7.40
N SER A 175 -3.75 6.57 -8.63
CA SER A 175 -2.95 5.76 -9.55
C SER A 175 -1.72 6.52 -10.04
N LEU A 176 -1.84 7.83 -10.29
CA LEU A 176 -0.68 8.68 -10.61
C LEU A 176 0.28 8.80 -9.42
N LEU A 177 -0.25 8.95 -8.20
CA LEU A 177 0.57 8.92 -6.99
C LEU A 177 1.29 7.58 -6.83
N ALA A 178 0.57 6.46 -7.02
CA ALA A 178 1.16 5.14 -7.00
C ALA A 178 2.25 4.99 -8.07
N ALA A 179 2.06 5.55 -9.27
CA ALA A 179 3.04 5.49 -10.35
C ALA A 179 4.30 6.30 -10.02
N ALA A 180 4.14 7.47 -9.39
CA ALA A 180 5.27 8.28 -8.93
C ALA A 180 6.07 7.56 -7.82
N ILE A 181 5.41 6.77 -6.98
CA ILE A 181 6.07 5.98 -5.92
C ILE A 181 6.70 4.71 -6.49
N HIS A 182 5.95 3.92 -7.26
CA HIS A 182 6.40 2.67 -7.86
C HIS A 182 5.64 2.37 -9.16
N PRO A 183 6.24 2.66 -10.35
CA PRO A 183 5.54 2.59 -11.63
C PRO A 183 4.84 1.26 -11.92
N LEU A 184 5.49 0.14 -11.59
CA LEU A 184 4.94 -1.20 -11.85
C LEU A 184 3.74 -1.52 -10.97
N SER A 185 3.72 -1.05 -9.72
CA SER A 185 2.61 -1.30 -8.78
C SER A 185 1.39 -0.45 -9.08
N ALA A 186 1.53 0.59 -9.89
CA ALA A 186 0.42 1.42 -10.35
C ALA A 186 -0.37 0.81 -11.51
N LEU A 187 0.21 -0.18 -12.21
CA LEU A 187 -0.39 -0.80 -13.40
C LEU A 187 -1.82 -1.32 -13.17
N PRO A 188 -2.16 -1.97 -12.04
CA PRO A 188 -3.55 -2.38 -11.78
C PRO A 188 -4.52 -1.19 -11.75
N GLY A 189 -4.11 -0.08 -11.11
CA GLY A 189 -4.89 1.17 -11.07
C GLY A 189 -5.15 1.72 -12.47
N ILE A 190 -4.09 1.83 -13.26
CA ILE A 190 -4.14 2.29 -14.66
C ILE A 190 -5.02 1.38 -15.50
N GLY A 191 -4.88 0.05 -15.36
CA GLY A 191 -5.67 -0.93 -16.10
C GLY A 191 -7.18 -0.77 -15.89
N ILE A 192 -7.62 -0.53 -14.64
CA ILE A 192 -9.05 -0.28 -14.36
C ILE A 192 -9.51 1.04 -14.96
N ILE A 193 -8.70 2.11 -14.89
CA ILE A 193 -9.03 3.41 -15.52
C ILE A 193 -9.21 3.23 -17.03
N THR A 194 -8.28 2.54 -17.69
CA THR A 194 -8.34 2.27 -19.13
C THR A 194 -9.57 1.44 -19.48
N PHE A 195 -9.82 0.34 -18.76
CA PHE A 195 -10.98 -0.51 -19.01
C PHE A 195 -12.31 0.23 -18.84
N ASP A 196 -12.46 1.02 -17.78
CA ASP A 196 -13.68 1.80 -17.56
C ASP A 196 -13.87 2.88 -18.64
N SER A 197 -12.78 3.54 -19.05
CA SER A 197 -12.81 4.55 -20.13
C SER A 197 -13.28 3.92 -21.44
N LEU A 198 -12.74 2.75 -21.81
CA LEU A 198 -13.17 2.00 -22.98
C LEU A 198 -14.63 1.55 -22.89
N ARG A 199 -15.09 1.14 -21.69
CA ARG A 199 -16.49 0.74 -21.48
C ARG A 199 -17.47 1.91 -21.66
N ARG A 200 -17.10 3.11 -21.22
CA ARG A 200 -17.93 4.32 -21.37
C ARG A 200 -17.98 4.84 -22.79
N ASP A 201 -16.86 4.80 -23.50
CA ASP A 201 -16.78 5.20 -24.90
C ASP A 201 -17.69 4.30 -25.76
N ARG A 202 -17.75 2.99 -25.51
CA ARG A 202 -18.70 2.10 -26.21
C ARG A 202 -20.18 2.44 -26.01
N ARG A 203 -20.56 3.27 -25.02
CA ARG A 203 -21.94 3.75 -24.82
C ARG A 203 -22.27 5.04 -25.60
N THR A 204 -21.28 5.76 -26.14
CA THR A 204 -21.50 6.97 -26.95
C THR A 204 -21.72 6.66 -28.44
N TRP A 205 -21.45 5.43 -28.87
CA TRP A 205 -21.63 4.95 -30.25
C TRP A 205 -22.90 4.10 -30.47
N SER A 206 -23.80 4.04 -29.49
CA SER A 206 -25.12 3.37 -29.58
C SER A 206 -26.24 4.36 -29.41
#